data_AF-A0A965CH92-F1
#
_entry.id   AF-A0A965CH92-F1
#
_cell.length_a   1.000
_cell.length_b   1.000
_cell.length_c   1.000
_cell.angle_alpha   90.00
_cell.angle_beta   90.00
_cell.angle_gamma   90.00
#
_symmetry.space_group_name_H-M   'P 1'
#
loop_
_entity.id
_entity.type
_entity.pdbx_description
1 polymer ?
#
loop_
_entity_poly.entity_id
_entity_poly.type
_entity_poly.pdbx_seq_one_letter_code
_entity_poly.pdbx_strand_id
1 'polypeptide(L)'
;MPFASAQVSRLYVGLLNFSGYTRSYSHQYQSEMLDVTVLTSTSKEFIPGQESATFSADMLLDNAATATSQFGILYTAKSTPQVVTLAPSGTTRGAETWQLLANETNFSTTAPVADVVSAAVQFQADGLIDPGVILDPETAITIDTNGTSVDNTAATSNGGVAHLHVTAYSGLTSNSIIIEHSTNNSTWTTLATFTLVTGTGSERLVIAAGTTVNRYLRIRDDVTGTGSCTRFVSFARR
;
A
#
# COMPACT_ATOMS: atom_id res chain seq x y z
N MET A 1 -7.34 19.07 19.35
CA MET A 1 -7.52 18.28 18.12
C MET A 1 -6.13 17.80 17.69
N PRO A 2 -5.83 16.49 17.67
CA PRO A 2 -4.55 16.02 17.15
C PRO A 2 -4.57 16.09 15.62
N PHE A 3 -3.66 16.87 15.04
CA PHE A 3 -3.47 16.95 13.59
C PHE A 3 -2.28 16.08 13.19
N ALA A 4 -2.40 15.30 12.11
CA ALA A 4 -1.28 14.55 11.57
C ALA A 4 -0.29 15.49 10.86
N SER A 5 1.00 15.33 11.15
CA SER A 5 2.05 16.10 10.48
C SER A 5 2.61 15.31 9.29
N ALA A 6 2.81 15.98 8.16
CA ALA A 6 3.33 15.37 6.93
C ALA A 6 4.68 14.65 7.11
N GLN A 7 5.51 15.07 8.07
CA GLN A 7 6.80 14.42 8.37
C GLN A 7 6.66 12.96 8.84
N VAL A 8 5.49 12.61 9.41
CA VAL A 8 5.20 11.27 9.91
C VAL A 8 4.70 10.39 8.78
N SER A 9 4.13 10.98 7.72
CA SER A 9 3.55 10.25 6.60
C SER A 9 4.58 9.37 5.89
N ARG A 10 4.14 8.22 5.40
CA ARG A 10 4.98 7.31 4.61
C ARG A 10 4.31 6.96 3.28
N LEU A 11 5.14 6.76 2.27
CA LEU A 11 4.79 6.39 0.91
C LEU A 11 5.61 5.17 0.49
N TYR A 12 4.92 4.11 0.09
CA TYR A 12 5.51 2.90 -0.47
C TYR A 12 5.02 2.72 -1.90
N VAL A 13 5.94 2.53 -2.85
CA VAL A 13 5.62 2.25 -4.26
C VAL A 13 6.48 1.07 -4.72
N GLY A 14 5.82 0.00 -5.13
CA GLY A 14 6.48 -1.25 -5.45
C GLY A 14 7.35 -1.72 -4.29
N LEU A 15 8.59 -2.05 -4.57
CA LEU A 15 9.54 -2.57 -3.60
C LEU A 15 10.32 -1.48 -2.83
N LEU A 16 9.99 -0.19 -2.96
CA LEU A 16 10.76 0.90 -2.34
C LEU A 16 9.91 1.79 -1.44
N ASN A 17 10.52 2.22 -0.35
CA ASN A 17 9.99 3.27 0.51
C ASN A 17 10.41 4.64 -0.05
N PHE A 18 9.46 5.33 -0.69
CA PHE A 18 9.69 6.61 -1.35
C PHE A 18 9.70 7.80 -0.36
N SER A 19 9.37 7.57 0.91
CA SER A 19 9.20 8.63 1.91
C SER A 19 10.43 9.50 2.09
N GLY A 20 11.64 8.93 1.99
CA GLY A 20 12.89 9.68 2.13
C GLY A 20 13.15 10.67 1.00
N TYR A 21 12.51 10.46 -0.15
CA TYR A 21 12.67 11.28 -1.36
C TYR A 21 11.51 12.25 -1.57
N THR A 22 10.37 12.00 -0.93
CA THR A 22 9.10 12.70 -1.20
C THR A 22 8.98 13.95 -0.32
N ARG A 23 8.69 15.09 -0.97
CA ARG A 23 8.48 16.39 -0.29
C ARG A 23 7.01 16.69 -0.08
N SER A 24 6.17 16.28 -1.03
CA SER A 24 4.72 16.41 -0.98
C SER A 24 4.11 15.25 -1.73
N TYR A 25 2.92 14.86 -1.30
CA TYR A 25 2.08 13.94 -2.06
C TYR A 25 0.65 14.46 -2.04
N SER A 26 -0.10 14.12 -3.09
CA SER A 26 -1.52 14.34 -3.13
C SER A 26 -2.23 13.09 -3.66
N HIS A 27 -3.42 12.88 -3.14
CA HIS A 27 -4.25 11.74 -3.48
C HIS A 27 -5.67 12.26 -3.70
N GLN A 28 -6.28 11.88 -4.82
CA GLN A 28 -7.63 12.28 -5.17
C GLN A 28 -8.45 11.05 -5.54
N TYR A 29 -9.70 11.06 -5.09
CA TYR A 29 -10.73 10.09 -5.44
C TYR A 29 -11.93 10.83 -5.98
N GLN A 30 -12.46 10.37 -7.11
CA GLN A 30 -13.61 10.97 -7.76
C GLN A 30 -14.56 9.88 -8.24
N SER A 31 -15.84 10.08 -7.97
CA SER A 31 -16.94 9.33 -8.59
C SER A 31 -17.65 10.25 -9.57
N GLU A 32 -17.79 9.83 -10.82
CA GLU A 32 -18.60 10.53 -11.82
C GLU A 32 -20.07 10.42 -11.43
N MET A 33 -20.84 11.49 -11.61
CA MET A 33 -22.25 11.52 -11.23
C MET A 33 -23.10 11.77 -12.48
N LEU A 34 -23.86 10.76 -12.90
CA LEU A 34 -24.66 10.78 -14.12
C LEU A 34 -26.00 11.47 -13.83
N ASP A 35 -26.29 12.54 -14.56
CA ASP A 35 -27.56 13.27 -14.44
C ASP A 35 -28.67 12.49 -15.15
N VAL A 36 -29.72 12.12 -14.40
CA VAL A 36 -30.89 11.39 -14.89
C VAL A 36 -32.18 12.19 -14.73
N THR A 37 -32.07 13.50 -14.54
CA THR A 37 -33.22 14.38 -14.31
C THR A 37 -34.19 14.32 -15.48
N VAL A 38 -35.43 13.89 -15.23
CA VAL A 38 -36.49 13.82 -16.25
C VAL A 38 -37.37 15.07 -16.24
N LEU A 39 -38.16 15.28 -17.30
CA LEU A 39 -39.06 16.44 -17.43
C LEU A 39 -40.08 16.58 -16.29
N THR A 40 -40.39 15.48 -15.61
CA THR A 40 -41.30 15.45 -14.46
C THR A 40 -40.60 15.68 -13.12
N SER A 41 -39.26 15.70 -13.09
CA SER A 41 -38.49 15.90 -11.87
C SER A 41 -38.52 17.37 -11.46
N THR A 42 -38.82 17.61 -10.19
CA THR A 42 -38.83 18.95 -9.59
C THR A 42 -37.46 19.38 -9.06
N SER A 43 -36.49 18.46 -9.06
CA SER A 43 -35.11 18.65 -8.61
C SER A 43 -34.18 17.77 -9.43
N LYS A 44 -32.88 18.09 -9.44
CA LYS A 44 -31.91 17.24 -10.12
C LYS A 44 -31.79 15.89 -9.43
N GLU A 45 -31.75 14.83 -10.24
CA GLU A 45 -31.59 13.45 -9.81
C GLU A 45 -30.34 12.87 -10.47
N PHE A 46 -29.57 12.10 -9.70
CA PHE A 46 -28.31 11.57 -10.16
C PHE A 46 -28.07 10.12 -9.75
N ILE A 47 -27.33 9.38 -10.59
CA ILE A 47 -26.88 8.01 -10.33
C ILE A 47 -25.35 8.00 -10.35
N PRO A 48 -24.67 7.32 -9.38
CA PRO A 48 -23.22 7.20 -9.39
C PRO A 48 -22.73 6.41 -10.61
N GLY A 49 -21.73 6.96 -11.28
CA GLY A 49 -21.05 6.43 -12.45
C GLY A 49 -19.69 5.83 -12.09
N GLN A 50 -18.72 5.97 -13.01
CA GLN A 50 -17.40 5.37 -12.84
C GLN A 50 -16.57 6.10 -11.79
N GLU A 51 -15.74 5.35 -11.07
CA GLU A 51 -14.86 5.85 -10.04
C GLU A 51 -13.41 5.84 -10.53
N SER A 52 -12.65 6.88 -10.18
CA SER A 52 -11.26 7.02 -10.55
C SER A 52 -10.45 7.59 -9.39
N ALA A 53 -9.17 7.24 -9.37
CA ALA A 53 -8.25 7.70 -8.35
C ALA A 53 -6.90 8.06 -8.95
N THR A 54 -6.36 9.19 -8.52
CA THR A 54 -5.04 9.66 -8.92
C THR A 54 -4.18 9.88 -7.68
N PHE A 55 -2.91 9.57 -7.84
CA PHE A 55 -1.89 9.81 -6.85
C PHE A 55 -0.74 10.58 -7.49
N SER A 56 -0.20 11.58 -6.81
CA SER A 56 0.98 12.31 -7.27
C SER A 56 1.94 12.60 -6.13
N ALA A 57 3.23 12.64 -6.46
CA ALA A 57 4.27 12.96 -5.50
C ALA A 57 5.33 13.87 -6.14
N ASP A 58 5.76 14.86 -5.36
CA ASP A 58 6.94 15.65 -5.67
C ASP A 58 8.12 15.08 -4.88
N MET A 59 9.21 14.84 -5.58
CA MET A 59 10.35 14.10 -5.06
C MET A 59 11.66 14.81 -5.40
N LEU A 60 12.69 14.49 -4.63
CA LEU A 60 14.07 14.77 -5.01
C LEU A 60 14.64 13.56 -5.73
N LEU A 61 15.46 13.82 -6.74
CA LEU A 61 16.12 12.76 -7.47
C LEU A 61 17.36 12.30 -6.70
N ASP A 62 17.40 11.00 -6.41
CA ASP A 62 18.58 10.37 -5.82
C ASP A 62 19.53 9.85 -6.90
N ASN A 63 20.83 10.11 -6.72
CA ASN A 63 21.90 9.65 -7.61
C ASN A 63 22.68 8.46 -7.01
N ALA A 64 22.30 7.96 -5.84
CA ALA A 64 22.88 6.76 -5.27
C ALA A 64 22.51 5.53 -6.11
N ALA A 65 23.49 5.01 -6.86
CA ALA A 65 23.32 3.82 -7.68
C ALA A 65 23.14 2.58 -6.79
N THR A 66 21.89 2.21 -6.53
CA THR A 66 21.51 0.95 -5.89
C THR A 66 20.72 0.11 -6.90
N ALA A 67 20.79 -1.22 -6.80
CA ALA A 67 20.04 -2.16 -7.65
C ALA A 67 18.51 -1.93 -7.64
N THR A 68 18.05 -1.16 -6.68
CA THR A 68 16.66 -0.80 -6.39
C THR A 68 16.44 0.70 -6.59
N SER A 69 16.89 1.25 -7.71
CA SER A 69 16.89 2.69 -7.92
C SER A 69 15.48 3.25 -8.13
N GLN A 70 15.28 4.50 -7.70
CA GLN A 70 14.05 5.27 -7.93
C GLN A 70 13.63 5.21 -9.42
N PHE A 71 14.57 5.39 -10.33
CA PHE A 71 14.33 5.31 -11.77
C PHE A 71 13.91 3.92 -12.26
N GLY A 72 14.44 2.85 -11.68
CA GLY A 72 14.09 1.48 -12.08
C GLY A 72 12.60 1.20 -11.84
N ILE A 73 12.11 1.60 -10.66
CA ILE A 73 10.70 1.39 -10.28
C ILE A 73 9.77 2.25 -11.13
N LEU A 74 10.12 3.52 -11.34
CA LEU A 74 9.36 4.44 -12.19
C LEU A 74 9.29 3.93 -13.64
N TYR A 75 10.41 3.44 -14.17
CA TYR A 75 10.44 2.84 -15.51
C TYR A 75 9.52 1.61 -15.62
N THR A 76 9.53 0.72 -14.62
CA THR A 76 8.61 -0.43 -14.58
C THR A 76 7.15 0.00 -14.45
N ALA A 77 6.88 1.04 -13.66
CA ALA A 77 5.54 1.56 -13.40
C ALA A 77 4.82 2.09 -14.64
N LYS A 78 5.55 2.43 -15.71
CA LYS A 78 4.97 2.87 -16.99
C LYS A 78 4.14 1.80 -17.70
N SER A 79 4.52 0.54 -17.55
CA SER A 79 3.91 -0.57 -18.29
C SER A 79 3.25 -1.59 -17.37
N THR A 80 3.72 -1.69 -16.12
CA THR A 80 3.22 -2.65 -15.14
C THR A 80 2.67 -1.91 -13.91
N PRO A 81 1.40 -2.17 -13.53
CA PRO A 81 0.82 -1.59 -12.31
C PRO A 81 1.68 -1.88 -11.08
N GLN A 82 1.98 -0.85 -10.30
CA GLN A 82 2.72 -0.97 -9.05
C GLN A 82 1.76 -0.96 -7.86
N VAL A 83 2.13 -1.72 -6.84
CA VAL A 83 1.46 -1.70 -5.54
C VAL A 83 1.85 -0.40 -4.85
N VAL A 84 0.88 0.44 -4.50
CA VAL A 84 1.10 1.71 -3.81
C VAL A 84 0.34 1.72 -2.49
N THR A 85 1.04 2.10 -1.42
CA THR A 85 0.44 2.28 -0.10
C THR A 85 0.83 3.64 0.47
N LEU A 86 -0.18 4.41 0.86
CA LEU A 86 -0.06 5.68 1.56
C LEU A 86 -0.39 5.50 3.03
N ALA A 87 0.44 5.99 3.92
CA ALA A 87 0.23 5.96 5.37
C ALA A 87 0.30 7.40 5.92
N PRO A 88 -0.79 8.18 5.88
CA PRO A 88 -0.78 9.60 6.23
C PRO A 88 -0.40 9.87 7.70
N SER A 89 -0.82 8.99 8.62
CA SER A 89 -0.56 9.12 10.06
C SER A 89 0.69 8.36 10.53
N GLY A 90 1.53 7.88 9.61
CA GLY A 90 2.75 7.13 9.90
C GLY A 90 2.58 5.62 9.92
N THR A 91 3.61 4.93 10.40
CA THR A 91 3.73 3.47 10.27
C THR A 91 3.30 2.69 11.50
N THR A 92 2.77 3.33 12.54
CA THR A 92 2.31 2.61 13.72
C THR A 92 1.23 1.59 13.33
N ARG A 93 1.30 0.40 13.91
CA ARG A 93 0.32 -0.66 13.67
C ARG A 93 -1.10 -0.16 13.96
N GLY A 94 -2.04 -0.49 13.08
CA GLY A 94 -3.42 -0.02 13.15
C GLY A 94 -3.63 1.40 12.61
N ALA A 95 -2.57 2.12 12.23
CA ALA A 95 -2.71 3.40 11.54
C ALA A 95 -3.36 3.20 10.17
N GLU A 96 -4.09 4.23 9.74
CA GLU A 96 -4.85 4.21 8.48
C GLU A 96 -3.92 4.26 7.27
N THR A 97 -4.36 3.59 6.20
CA THR A 97 -3.67 3.56 4.91
C THR A 97 -4.65 3.68 3.77
N TRP A 98 -4.17 4.23 2.65
CA TRP A 98 -4.83 4.08 1.36
C TRP A 98 -4.00 3.16 0.49
N GLN A 99 -4.64 2.09 0.01
CA GLN A 99 -4.03 1.07 -0.82
C GLN A 99 -4.60 1.18 -2.23
N LEU A 100 -3.72 1.25 -3.22
CA LEU A 100 -4.11 1.24 -4.62
C LEU A 100 -3.09 0.48 -5.47
N LEU A 101 -3.56 -0.07 -6.58
CA LEU A 101 -2.70 -0.57 -7.65
C LEU A 101 -2.68 0.50 -8.74
N ALA A 102 -1.51 0.96 -9.18
CA ALA A 102 -1.45 2.14 -10.06
C ALA A 102 -0.31 2.10 -11.08
N ASN A 103 -0.55 2.67 -12.26
CA ASN A 103 0.44 2.84 -13.31
C ASN A 103 0.94 4.29 -13.32
N GLU A 104 2.22 4.48 -13.63
CA GLU A 104 2.77 5.82 -13.87
C GLU A 104 2.18 6.40 -15.16
N THR A 105 1.58 7.59 -15.06
CA THR A 105 1.05 8.33 -16.21
C THR A 105 2.01 9.40 -16.68
N ASN A 106 2.72 10.05 -15.75
CA ASN A 106 3.65 11.12 -16.07
C ASN A 106 4.84 11.14 -15.12
N PHE A 107 6.01 11.43 -15.67
CA PHE A 107 7.24 11.68 -14.93
C PHE A 107 7.98 12.85 -15.57
N SER A 108 8.30 13.86 -14.78
CA SER A 108 9.02 15.06 -15.23
C SER A 108 10.12 15.43 -14.25
N THR A 109 11.28 15.82 -14.77
CA THR A 109 12.45 16.23 -13.99
C THR A 109 12.81 17.67 -14.28
N THR A 110 13.11 18.46 -13.24
CA THR A 110 13.57 19.85 -13.37
C THR A 110 14.91 20.01 -12.66
N ALA A 111 15.89 20.58 -13.37
CA ALA A 111 17.27 20.74 -12.90
C ALA A 111 17.75 22.18 -13.10
N PRO A 112 17.47 23.09 -12.14
CA PRO A 112 18.01 24.45 -12.16
C PRO A 112 19.52 24.46 -11.84
N VAL A 113 20.27 25.43 -12.40
CA VAL A 113 21.74 25.52 -12.23
C VAL A 113 22.18 25.73 -10.77
N ALA A 114 21.33 26.32 -9.93
CA ALA A 114 21.65 26.72 -8.56
C ALA A 114 20.85 25.99 -7.48
N ASP A 115 20.14 24.92 -7.82
CA ASP A 115 19.28 24.18 -6.89
C ASP A 115 19.27 22.68 -7.23
N VAL A 116 18.68 21.86 -6.37
CA VAL A 116 18.66 20.39 -6.49
C VAL A 116 17.71 19.92 -7.60
N VAL A 117 18.01 18.76 -8.17
CA VAL A 117 17.15 18.14 -9.18
C VAL A 117 15.87 17.63 -8.52
N SER A 118 14.73 18.20 -8.92
CA SER A 118 13.41 17.74 -8.50
C SER A 118 12.76 16.88 -9.57
N ALA A 119 11.91 15.96 -9.13
CA ALA A 119 11.12 15.10 -9.98
C ALA A 119 9.66 15.13 -9.51
N ALA A 120 8.72 15.18 -10.45
CA ALA A 120 7.30 15.02 -10.17
C ALA A 120 6.81 13.76 -10.87
N VAL A 121 6.08 12.93 -10.14
CA VAL A 121 5.49 11.68 -10.65
C VAL A 121 4.00 11.68 -10.41
N GLN A 122 3.26 11.14 -11.38
CA GLN A 122 1.82 10.93 -11.30
C GLN A 122 1.49 9.48 -11.62
N PHE A 123 0.56 8.93 -10.84
CA PHE A 123 0.06 7.58 -10.95
C PHE A 123 -1.46 7.60 -11.08
N GLN A 124 -1.97 6.77 -11.98
CA GLN A 124 -3.40 6.52 -12.15
C GLN A 124 -3.71 5.14 -11.56
N ALA A 125 -4.67 5.08 -10.64
CA ALA A 125 -5.11 3.82 -10.08
C ALA A 125 -5.85 2.98 -11.12
N ASP A 126 -5.61 1.68 -11.08
CA ASP A 126 -6.39 0.66 -11.76
C ASP A 126 -7.40 0.07 -10.77
N GLY A 127 -8.62 0.60 -10.81
CA GLY A 127 -9.71 0.24 -9.91
C GLY A 127 -9.85 1.15 -8.68
N LEU A 128 -10.48 0.60 -7.63
CA LEU A 128 -10.84 1.33 -6.42
C LEU A 128 -9.65 1.51 -5.47
N ILE A 129 -9.68 2.59 -4.70
CA ILE A 129 -8.81 2.74 -3.53
C ILE A 129 -9.41 1.94 -2.39
N ASP A 130 -8.57 1.13 -1.76
CA ASP A 130 -8.92 0.33 -0.61
C ASP A 130 -8.42 1.03 0.67
N PRO A 131 -9.29 1.66 1.48
CA PRO A 131 -8.89 2.19 2.78
C PRO A 131 -8.66 1.02 3.76
N GLY A 132 -7.48 0.99 4.35
CA GLY A 132 -7.05 -0.11 5.21
C GLY A 132 -6.25 0.35 6.41
N VAL A 133 -5.65 -0.62 7.09
CA VAL A 133 -4.81 -0.39 8.26
C VAL A 133 -3.47 -1.10 8.12
N ILE A 134 -2.45 -0.59 8.81
CA ILE A 134 -1.14 -1.23 8.88
C ILE A 134 -1.23 -2.45 9.77
N LEU A 135 -0.95 -3.63 9.20
CA LEU A 135 -0.86 -4.86 9.98
C LEU A 135 0.49 -5.00 10.65
N ASP A 136 1.58 -4.63 9.97
CA ASP A 136 2.94 -4.69 10.51
C ASP A 136 3.82 -3.60 9.87
N PRO A 137 4.49 -2.73 10.68
CA PRO A 137 5.37 -1.69 10.17
C PRO A 137 6.56 -2.28 9.42
N GLU A 138 7.26 -1.42 8.66
CA GLU A 138 8.50 -1.78 8.00
C GLU A 138 9.56 -2.24 9.02
N THR A 139 9.80 -3.55 9.05
CA THR A 139 10.65 -4.19 10.06
C THR A 139 11.52 -5.26 9.40
N ALA A 140 12.77 -5.39 9.85
CA ALA A 140 13.66 -6.47 9.44
C ALA A 140 13.36 -7.74 10.23
N ILE A 141 12.92 -8.79 9.54
CA ILE A 141 12.63 -10.11 10.10
C ILE A 141 13.79 -11.05 9.81
N THR A 142 14.31 -11.71 10.83
CA THR A 142 15.49 -12.59 10.75
C THR A 142 15.22 -14.02 11.22
N ILE A 143 14.07 -14.25 11.87
CA ILE A 143 13.63 -15.53 12.42
C ILE A 143 12.11 -15.63 12.31
N ASP A 144 11.58 -16.85 12.47
CA ASP A 144 10.14 -17.09 12.60
C ASP A 144 9.55 -16.23 13.71
N THR A 145 8.43 -15.58 13.41
CA THR A 145 7.79 -14.71 14.38
C THR A 145 6.29 -14.57 14.13
N ASN A 146 5.56 -14.30 15.19
CA ASN A 146 4.17 -13.89 15.15
C ASN A 146 4.11 -12.40 15.52
N GLY A 147 3.60 -11.59 14.60
CA GLY A 147 3.34 -10.18 14.83
C GLY A 147 2.24 -9.96 15.88
N THR A 148 2.18 -8.74 16.42
CA THR A 148 1.09 -8.34 17.30
C THR A 148 -0.20 -8.12 16.51
N SER A 149 -1.32 -8.40 17.16
CA SER A 149 -2.65 -8.32 16.55
C SER A 149 -3.12 -6.89 16.38
N VAL A 150 -3.83 -6.62 15.29
CA VAL A 150 -4.67 -5.44 15.10
C VAL A 150 -6.12 -5.80 15.38
N ASP A 151 -6.77 -5.03 16.24
CA ASP A 151 -8.20 -5.17 16.52
C ASP A 151 -9.01 -4.22 15.63
N ASN A 152 -9.71 -4.79 14.66
CA ASN A 152 -10.55 -4.04 13.73
C ASN A 152 -12.03 -4.14 14.09
N THR A 153 -12.35 -4.45 15.35
CA THR A 153 -13.71 -4.47 15.93
C THR A 153 -14.63 -5.56 15.36
N ALA A 154 -15.55 -5.26 14.45
CA ALA A 154 -16.45 -6.24 13.86
C ALA A 154 -15.74 -7.09 12.80
N ALA A 155 -16.18 -8.35 12.65
CA ALA A 155 -15.78 -9.17 11.50
C ALA A 155 -16.48 -8.67 10.23
N THR A 156 -15.84 -8.85 9.07
CA THR A 156 -16.44 -8.58 7.75
C THR A 156 -16.58 -9.88 6.96
N SER A 157 -17.45 -9.90 5.96
CA SER A 157 -17.73 -11.08 5.14
C SER A 157 -17.38 -10.92 3.67
N ASN A 158 -16.83 -9.77 3.27
CA ASN A 158 -16.60 -9.44 1.88
C ASN A 158 -15.10 -9.42 1.52
N GLY A 159 -14.29 -10.15 2.29
CA GLY A 159 -12.85 -10.29 2.05
C GLY A 159 -12.09 -8.99 2.28
N GLY A 160 -11.15 -8.72 1.38
CA GLY A 160 -10.25 -7.58 1.52
C GLY A 160 -9.07 -7.64 0.56
N VAL A 161 -8.13 -6.73 0.76
CA VAL A 161 -6.91 -6.59 -0.02
C VAL A 161 -5.75 -6.40 0.92
N ALA A 162 -4.65 -7.12 0.68
CA ALA A 162 -3.43 -6.97 1.43
C ALA A 162 -2.30 -6.49 0.53
N HIS A 163 -1.51 -5.54 1.00
CA HIS A 163 -0.31 -5.07 0.33
C HIS A 163 0.92 -5.51 1.10
N LEU A 164 1.89 -6.07 0.38
CA LEU A 164 3.21 -6.40 0.86
C LEU A 164 4.24 -5.57 0.09
N HIS A 165 5.16 -4.96 0.81
CA HIS A 165 6.34 -4.30 0.25
C HIS A 165 7.58 -4.86 0.94
N VAL A 166 8.48 -5.51 0.19
CA VAL A 166 9.76 -6.04 0.67
C VAL A 166 10.88 -5.12 0.18
N THR A 167 11.31 -4.22 1.05
CA THR A 167 12.24 -3.12 0.72
C THR A 167 13.70 -3.51 0.78
N ALA A 168 14.04 -4.54 1.55
CA ALA A 168 15.36 -5.14 1.56
C ALA A 168 15.27 -6.64 1.82
N TYR A 169 16.15 -7.41 1.18
CA TYR A 169 16.25 -8.85 1.36
C TYR A 169 17.72 -9.25 1.28
N SER A 170 18.19 -10.03 2.24
CA SER A 170 19.60 -10.44 2.32
C SER A 170 19.73 -11.81 2.96
N GLY A 171 20.50 -12.71 2.36
CA GLY A 171 20.95 -13.98 2.95
C GLY A 171 19.90 -15.09 3.12
N LEU A 172 18.63 -14.75 3.35
CA LEU A 172 17.56 -15.73 3.53
C LEU A 172 17.33 -16.58 2.27
N THR A 173 16.95 -17.84 2.48
CA THR A 173 16.48 -18.70 1.37
C THR A 173 15.07 -18.31 0.97
N SER A 174 14.19 -18.14 1.95
CA SER A 174 12.83 -17.66 1.73
C SER A 174 12.17 -17.12 2.99
N ASN A 175 11.10 -16.35 2.84
CA ASN A 175 10.16 -16.02 3.91
C ASN A 175 8.71 -16.23 3.43
N SER A 176 7.94 -17.06 4.14
CA SER A 176 6.49 -17.17 3.93
C SER A 176 5.77 -16.20 4.87
N ILE A 177 5.16 -15.17 4.27
CA ILE A 177 4.45 -14.14 4.99
C ILE A 177 2.96 -14.47 4.95
N ILE A 178 2.39 -14.72 6.11
CA ILE A 178 1.04 -15.26 6.27
C ILE A 178 0.20 -14.25 7.04
N ILE A 179 -0.99 -13.97 6.53
CA ILE A 179 -2.00 -13.19 7.23
C ILE A 179 -2.88 -14.17 7.98
N GLU A 180 -2.92 -14.03 9.30
CA GLU A 180 -3.78 -14.82 10.17
C GLU A 180 -4.89 -13.94 10.73
N HIS A 181 -6.07 -14.52 10.90
CA HIS A 181 -7.19 -13.86 11.55
C HIS A 181 -7.68 -14.66 12.76
N SER A 182 -8.34 -13.97 13.70
CA SER A 182 -8.87 -14.57 14.92
C SER A 182 -10.13 -13.85 15.41
N THR A 183 -11.06 -14.60 15.99
CA THR A 183 -12.26 -14.04 16.65
C THR A 183 -11.98 -13.57 18.07
N ASN A 184 -10.96 -14.13 18.74
CA ASN A 184 -10.72 -13.99 20.18
C ASN A 184 -9.28 -13.61 20.55
N ASN A 185 -8.43 -13.33 19.56
CA ASN A 185 -7.02 -12.98 19.74
C ASN A 185 -6.15 -14.08 20.37
N SER A 186 -6.53 -15.35 20.24
CA SER A 186 -5.81 -16.48 20.84
C SER A 186 -5.71 -17.68 19.89
N THR A 187 -6.83 -18.08 19.28
CA THR A 187 -6.86 -19.12 18.25
C THR A 187 -6.81 -18.48 16.88
N TRP A 188 -5.78 -18.79 16.11
CA TRP A 188 -5.49 -18.17 14.82
C TRP A 188 -5.71 -19.16 13.69
N THR A 189 -6.22 -18.64 12.58
CA THR A 189 -6.38 -19.39 11.34
C THR A 189 -5.81 -18.57 10.19
N THR A 190 -5.23 -19.24 9.21
CA THR A 190 -4.70 -18.58 8.01
C THR A 190 -5.85 -17.99 7.22
N LEU A 191 -5.79 -16.67 7.00
CA LEU A 191 -6.70 -15.97 6.10
C LEU A 191 -6.17 -16.01 4.67
N ALA A 192 -4.89 -15.67 4.50
CA ALA A 192 -4.23 -15.64 3.21
C ALA A 192 -2.71 -15.74 3.37
N THR A 193 -2.02 -16.16 2.32
CA THR A 193 -0.56 -16.27 2.28
C THR A 193 -0.07 -15.55 1.04
N PHE A 194 0.91 -14.67 1.20
CA PHE A 194 1.59 -14.04 0.07
C PHE A 194 2.42 -15.06 -0.70
N THR A 195 2.78 -14.72 -1.93
CA THR A 195 3.74 -15.50 -2.71
C THR A 195 5.06 -15.61 -1.92
N LEU A 196 5.70 -16.78 -1.97
CA LEU A 196 6.92 -17.05 -1.21
C LEU A 196 8.01 -16.02 -1.58
N VAL A 197 8.49 -15.28 -0.59
CA VAL A 197 9.47 -14.21 -0.80
C VAL A 197 10.88 -14.81 -0.86
N THR A 198 11.57 -14.62 -1.98
CA THR A 198 12.98 -15.02 -2.17
C THR A 198 13.88 -13.85 -2.58
N GLY A 199 13.39 -12.61 -2.45
CA GLY A 199 14.05 -11.38 -2.86
C GLY A 199 13.21 -10.16 -2.52
N THR A 200 13.67 -8.97 -2.93
CA THR A 200 12.84 -7.75 -2.85
C THR A 200 11.69 -7.82 -3.86
N GLY A 201 10.60 -7.15 -3.54
CA GLY A 201 9.38 -7.23 -4.34
C GLY A 201 8.20 -6.56 -3.67
N SER A 202 7.06 -6.61 -4.34
CA SER A 202 5.79 -6.14 -3.77
C SER A 202 4.65 -6.95 -4.33
N GLU A 203 3.61 -7.14 -3.53
CA GLU A 203 2.46 -7.93 -3.91
C GLU A 203 1.17 -7.29 -3.42
N ARG A 204 0.17 -7.28 -4.29
CA ARG A 204 -1.22 -7.01 -3.93
C ARG A 204 -1.98 -8.32 -3.96
N LEU A 205 -2.41 -8.77 -2.78
CA LEU A 205 -3.15 -10.01 -2.60
C LEU A 205 -4.62 -9.70 -2.39
N VAL A 206 -5.48 -10.20 -3.29
CA VAL A 206 -6.94 -10.05 -3.18
C VAL A 206 -7.53 -11.26 -2.47
N ILE A 207 -8.27 -11.02 -1.39
CA ILE A 207 -9.08 -12.02 -0.71
C ILE A 207 -10.49 -11.96 -1.28
N ALA A 208 -10.97 -13.09 -1.80
CA ALA A 208 -12.24 -13.17 -2.51
C ALA A 208 -13.43 -12.70 -1.66
N ALA A 209 -14.37 -12.03 -2.32
CA ALA A 209 -15.67 -11.71 -1.74
C ALA A 209 -16.36 -12.97 -1.20
N GLY A 210 -17.07 -12.85 -0.08
CA GLY A 210 -17.65 -13.98 0.65
C GLY A 210 -16.70 -14.63 1.67
N THR A 211 -15.42 -14.25 1.70
CA THR A 211 -14.49 -14.70 2.74
C THR A 211 -14.67 -13.90 4.02
N THR A 212 -14.88 -14.58 5.14
CA THR A 212 -14.92 -13.93 6.46
C THR A 212 -13.54 -13.44 6.89
N VAL A 213 -13.45 -12.16 7.24
CA VAL A 213 -12.28 -11.57 7.89
C VAL A 213 -12.64 -11.31 9.36
N ASN A 214 -12.09 -12.13 10.26
CA ASN A 214 -12.35 -12.03 11.69
C ASN A 214 -11.77 -10.75 12.30
N ARG A 215 -12.30 -10.37 13.47
CA ARG A 215 -11.96 -9.16 14.23
C ARG A 215 -10.46 -8.86 14.29
N TYR A 216 -9.66 -9.82 14.72
CA TYR A 216 -8.23 -9.66 14.92
C TYR A 216 -7.46 -10.13 13.70
N LEU A 217 -6.47 -9.35 13.27
CA LEU A 217 -5.55 -9.69 12.20
C LEU A 217 -4.11 -9.61 12.69
N ARG A 218 -3.24 -10.52 12.26
CA ARG A 218 -1.79 -10.43 12.48
C ARG A 218 -1.02 -11.01 11.31
N ILE A 219 0.28 -10.75 11.30
CA ILE A 219 1.22 -11.40 10.39
C ILE A 219 1.97 -12.51 11.11
N ARG A 220 2.22 -13.62 10.43
CA ARG A 220 3.17 -14.66 10.81
C ARG A 220 4.23 -14.76 9.71
N ASP A 221 5.49 -14.75 10.10
CA ASP A 221 6.62 -15.04 9.22
C ASP A 221 7.14 -16.44 9.50
N ASP A 222 7.43 -17.16 8.43
CA ASP A 222 8.06 -18.47 8.41
C ASP A 222 9.32 -18.36 7.55
N VAL A 223 10.45 -18.16 8.22
CA VAL A 223 11.73 -17.79 7.64
C VAL A 223 12.59 -19.04 7.46
N THR A 224 13.15 -19.20 6.26
CA THR A 224 14.12 -20.27 5.96
C THR A 224 15.48 -19.68 5.64
N GLY A 225 16.52 -20.19 6.30
CA GLY A 225 17.90 -19.74 6.14
C GLY A 225 18.31 -18.64 7.12
N THR A 226 19.47 -18.02 6.88
CA THR A 226 20.04 -17.00 7.77
C THR A 226 20.21 -15.69 7.02
N GLY A 227 19.67 -14.60 7.56
CA GLY A 227 19.67 -13.31 6.87
C GLY A 227 18.57 -12.39 7.39
N SER A 228 18.09 -11.48 6.55
CA SER A 228 16.98 -10.58 6.85
C SER A 228 16.03 -10.37 5.67
N CYS A 229 14.74 -10.18 5.99
CA CYS A 229 13.70 -9.69 5.10
C CYS A 229 13.07 -8.44 5.73
N THR A 230 13.34 -7.26 5.17
CA THR A 230 12.70 -6.00 5.60
C THR A 230 11.41 -5.82 4.82
N ARG A 231 10.28 -5.86 5.51
CA ARG A 231 8.96 -5.82 4.89
C ARG A 231 7.97 -4.94 5.62
N PHE A 232 7.02 -4.40 4.88
CA PHE A 232 5.86 -3.65 5.35
C PHE A 232 4.58 -4.34 4.88
N VAL A 233 3.58 -4.47 5.76
CA VAL A 233 2.30 -5.11 5.42
C VAL A 233 1.10 -4.29 5.90
N SER A 234 0.15 -4.07 5.00
CA SER A 234 -1.13 -3.41 5.28
C SER A 234 -2.31 -4.21 4.73
N PHE A 235 -3.50 -3.97 5.28
CA PHE A 235 -4.71 -4.68 4.93
C PHE A 235 -5.94 -3.77 4.93
N ALA A 236 -6.68 -3.78 3.83
CA ALA A 236 -8.00 -3.17 3.72
C ALA A 236 -9.08 -4.24 3.71
N ARG A 237 -10.12 -4.03 4.52
CA ARG A 237 -11.33 -4.85 4.50
C ARG A 237 -12.28 -4.30 3.44
N ARG A 238 -12.96 -5.21 2.76
CA ARG A 238 -14.07 -4.89 1.85
C ARG A 238 -15.37 -5.43 2.41
#